data_AF-A0A967J1I4-F1
#
_entry.id   AF-A0A967J1I4-F1
#
_cell.length_a   1.000
_cell.length_b   1.000
_cell.length_c   1.000
_cell.angle_alpha   90.00
_cell.angle_beta   90.00
_cell.angle_gamma   90.00
#
_symmetry.space_group_name_H-M   'P 1'
#
loop_
_entity.id
_entity.type
_entity.pdbx_description
1 polymer ?
#
loop_
_entity_poly.entity_id
_entity_poly.type
_entity_poly.pdbx_seq_one_letter_code
_entity_poly.pdbx_strand_id
1 'polypeptide(L)'
;PAADDGDPSRLLASRLGRESAPEVPNVLGYQTATTSAAFAPARFVDVRKQMVPKMEALATYQSVGSPRIDLRPRMAQAYARYWGRLRDFTEVEAFEIVRSAT
;
A
#
# COMPACT_ATOMS: atom_id res chain seq x y z
N PRO A 1 6.55 2.31 -0.87
CA PRO A 1 5.55 3.39 -0.92
C PRO A 1 5.44 3.93 -2.34
N ALA A 2 4.29 4.50 -2.70
CA ALA A 2 4.13 5.26 -3.94
C ALA A 2 5.12 6.45 -4.00
N ALA A 3 5.36 6.98 -5.19
CA ALA A 3 6.31 8.07 -5.39
C ALA A 3 5.77 9.45 -4.97
N ASP A 4 4.45 9.58 -4.80
CA ASP A 4 3.72 10.80 -4.43
C ASP A 4 3.35 10.85 -2.93
N ASP A 5 4.05 10.07 -2.10
CA ASP A 5 3.78 9.98 -0.67
C ASP A 5 4.12 11.30 0.06
N GLY A 6 3.26 11.76 0.97
CA GLY A 6 3.46 12.99 1.73
C GLY A 6 4.47 12.87 2.89
N ASP A 7 4.88 11.66 3.27
CA ASP A 7 5.89 11.47 4.32
C ASP A 7 7.32 11.50 3.72
N PRO A 8 8.22 12.40 4.18
CA PRO A 8 9.58 12.51 3.64
C PRO A 8 10.38 11.21 3.70
N SER A 9 10.18 10.38 4.74
CA SER A 9 10.87 9.10 4.87
C SER A 9 10.38 8.09 3.83
N ARG A 10 9.09 8.12 3.50
CA ARG A 10 8.47 7.24 2.49
C ARG A 10 8.87 7.66 1.07
N LEU A 11 9.00 8.96 0.82
CA LEU A 11 9.57 9.48 -0.43
C LEU A 11 11.00 9.00 -0.64
N LEU A 12 11.84 9.15 0.38
CA LEU A 12 13.23 8.69 0.33
C LEU A 12 13.28 7.17 0.11
N ALA A 13 12.48 6.39 0.85
CA ALA A 13 12.40 4.94 0.68
C ALA A 13 11.92 4.54 -0.73
N SER A 14 10.95 5.25 -1.29
CA SER A 14 10.48 5.04 -2.67
C SER A 14 11.58 5.30 -3.69
N ARG A 15 12.38 6.37 -3.51
CA ARG A 15 13.53 6.65 -4.37
C ARG A 15 14.60 5.57 -4.25
N LEU A 16 15.07 5.30 -3.04
CA LEU A 16 16.14 4.33 -2.78
C LEU A 16 15.75 2.91 -3.23
N GLY A 17 14.50 2.50 -3.01
CA GLY A 17 14.02 1.19 -3.44
C GLY A 17 14.05 0.99 -4.97
N ARG A 18 13.82 2.06 -5.75
CA ARG A 18 13.92 2.02 -7.21
C ARG A 18 15.36 1.97 -7.70
N GLU A 19 16.23 2.77 -7.08
CA GLU A 19 17.65 2.86 -7.43
C GLU A 19 18.42 1.58 -7.05
N SER A 20 18.05 0.94 -5.94
CA SER A 20 18.79 -0.20 -5.37
C SER A 20 18.39 -1.56 -5.95
N ALA A 21 17.45 -1.60 -6.90
CA ALA A 21 16.89 -2.85 -7.40
C ALA A 21 16.98 -2.99 -8.93
N PRO A 22 18.09 -2.64 -9.62
CA PRO A 22 18.13 -2.58 -11.08
C PRO A 22 17.73 -3.89 -11.76
N GLU A 23 18.06 -5.04 -11.17
CA GLU A 23 17.78 -6.38 -11.70
C GLU A 23 16.36 -6.90 -11.40
N VAL A 24 15.57 -6.20 -10.57
CA VAL A 24 14.24 -6.67 -10.18
C VAL A 24 13.23 -6.34 -11.28
N PRO A 25 12.66 -7.32 -12.00
CA PRO A 25 11.85 -7.07 -13.20
C PRO A 25 10.59 -6.24 -12.90
N ASN A 26 9.98 -6.46 -11.73
CA ASN A 26 8.74 -5.81 -11.35
C ASN A 26 8.92 -5.00 -10.07
N VAL A 27 8.75 -3.68 -10.16
CA VAL A 27 8.80 -2.77 -9.02
C VAL A 27 7.45 -2.06 -8.93
N LEU A 28 6.85 -2.13 -7.75
CA LEU A 28 5.52 -1.62 -7.48
C LEU A 28 5.54 -0.59 -6.34
N GLY A 29 4.72 0.45 -6.47
CA GLY A 29 4.47 1.45 -5.43
C GLY A 29 3.15 1.18 -4.74
N TYR A 30 3.16 0.87 -3.44
CA TYR A 30 1.94 0.63 -2.66
C TYR A 30 1.41 1.93 -2.02
N GLN A 31 0.08 2.01 -1.87
CA GLN A 31 -0.58 3.11 -1.16
C GLN A 31 -0.25 3.11 0.33
N THR A 32 -0.05 4.29 0.90
CA THR A 32 0.04 4.54 2.35
C THR A 32 -1.00 5.57 2.77
N ALA A 33 -1.07 5.88 4.07
CA ALA A 33 -2.01 6.89 4.57
C ALA A 33 -1.69 8.33 4.17
N THR A 34 -0.47 8.60 3.72
CA THR A 34 -0.02 9.94 3.28
C THR A 34 0.15 10.02 1.77
N THR A 35 -0.17 8.95 1.03
CA THR A 35 -0.26 8.99 -0.43
C THR A 35 -1.34 9.99 -0.86
N SER A 36 -1.03 10.81 -1.86
CA SER A 36 -1.91 11.89 -2.31
C SER A 36 -3.09 11.39 -3.15
N ALA A 37 -3.98 12.30 -3.53
CA ALA A 37 -5.06 12.01 -4.48
C ALA A 37 -4.55 11.75 -5.91
N ALA A 38 -3.28 12.04 -6.20
CA ALA A 38 -2.66 11.76 -7.50
C ALA A 38 -2.29 10.29 -7.70
N PHE A 39 -2.34 9.47 -6.65
CA PHE A 39 -2.05 8.03 -6.71
C PHE A 39 -2.94 7.33 -7.72
N ALA A 40 -2.30 6.72 -8.71
CA ALA A 40 -2.95 6.17 -9.89
C ALA A 40 -2.60 4.68 -10.05
N PRO A 41 -3.18 3.78 -9.23
CA PRO A 41 -2.84 2.37 -9.26
C PRO A 41 -3.33 1.70 -10.55
N ALA A 42 -2.46 0.89 -11.15
CA ALA A 42 -2.75 0.10 -12.34
C ALA A 42 -2.81 -1.42 -12.04
N ARG A 43 -2.29 -1.84 -10.88
CA ARG A 43 -2.30 -3.24 -10.44
C ARG A 43 -3.09 -3.40 -9.15
N PHE A 44 -3.96 -4.41 -9.13
CA PHE A 44 -4.82 -4.73 -8.00
C PHE A 44 -4.64 -6.20 -7.64
N VAL A 45 -4.40 -6.50 -6.36
CA VAL A 45 -4.16 -7.86 -5.86
C VAL A 45 -5.27 -8.23 -4.90
N ASP A 46 -5.99 -9.32 -5.15
CA ASP A 46 -6.99 -9.87 -4.23
C ASP A 46 -6.33 -10.25 -2.91
N VAL A 47 -6.84 -9.69 -1.81
CA VAL A 47 -6.35 -9.94 -0.46
C VAL A 47 -7.44 -10.44 0.50
N ARG A 48 -8.56 -10.96 -0.01
CA ARG A 48 -9.66 -11.46 0.83
C ARG A 48 -9.19 -12.49 1.86
N LYS A 49 -8.30 -13.39 1.45
CA LYS A 49 -7.72 -14.43 2.35
C LYS A 49 -6.74 -13.85 3.37
N GLN A 50 -6.15 -12.69 3.08
CA GLN A 50 -5.14 -12.04 3.90
C GLN A 50 -5.71 -10.91 4.75
N MET A 51 -6.97 -10.50 4.54
CA MET A 51 -7.53 -9.34 5.22
C MET A 51 -7.55 -9.52 6.74
N VAL A 52 -7.99 -10.68 7.22
CA VAL A 52 -8.00 -11.00 8.66
C VAL A 52 -6.59 -10.94 9.26
N PRO A 53 -5.59 -11.71 8.79
CA PRO A 53 -4.25 -11.64 9.38
C PRO A 53 -3.58 -10.27 9.19
N LYS A 54 -3.89 -9.52 8.12
CA LYS A 54 -3.44 -8.14 7.95
C LYS A 54 -3.99 -7.23 9.04
N MET A 55 -5.29 -7.32 9.33
CA MET A 55 -5.93 -6.53 10.39
C MET A 55 -5.37 -6.87 11.77
N GLU A 56 -5.10 -8.15 12.04
CA GLU A 56 -4.45 -8.60 13.28
C GLU A 56 -3.03 -8.01 13.42
N ALA A 57 -2.22 -8.08 12.37
CA ALA A 57 -0.88 -7.50 12.38
C ALA A 57 -0.88 -5.98 12.63
N LEU A 58 -1.86 -5.28 12.06
CA LEU A 58 -2.05 -3.84 12.27
C LEU A 58 -2.55 -3.50 13.68
N ALA A 59 -3.38 -4.37 14.28
CA ALA A 59 -3.88 -4.17 15.64
C ALA A 59 -2.76 -4.21 16.68
N THR A 60 -1.68 -4.96 16.42
CA THR A 60 -0.49 -5.01 17.30
C THR A 60 0.16 -3.64 17.48
N TYR A 61 0.13 -2.75 16.49
CA TYR A 61 0.63 -1.38 16.67
C TYR A 61 -0.21 -0.60 17.70
N GLN A 62 -1.52 -0.85 17.75
CA GLN A 62 -2.39 -0.21 18.73
C GLN A 62 -2.21 -0.80 20.12
N SER A 63 -1.99 -2.12 20.23
CA SER A 63 -1.79 -2.77 21.54
C SER A 63 -0.54 -2.31 22.27
N VAL A 64 0.48 -1.82 21.55
CA VAL A 64 1.69 -1.23 22.14
C VAL A 64 1.62 0.29 22.32
N GLY A 65 0.43 0.89 22.17
CA GLY A 65 0.23 2.33 22.36
C GLY A 65 0.87 3.20 21.27
N SER A 66 1.09 2.66 20.06
CA SER A 66 1.70 3.43 18.98
C SER A 66 0.83 4.63 18.59
N PRO A 67 1.40 5.83 18.40
CA PRO A 67 0.65 6.99 17.92
C PRO A 67 0.27 6.90 16.42
N ARG A 68 0.62 5.79 15.76
CA ARG A 68 0.43 5.55 14.32
C ARG A 68 -1.03 5.25 14.00
N ILE A 69 -1.86 6.29 14.04
CA ILE A 69 -3.29 6.22 13.66
C ILE A 69 -3.49 5.78 12.20
N ASP A 70 -2.47 5.99 11.36
CA ASP A 70 -2.41 5.54 9.97
C ASP A 70 -2.37 4.01 9.84
N LEU A 71 -2.00 3.29 10.90
CA LEU A 71 -1.94 1.83 10.94
C LEU A 71 -3.19 1.20 11.56
N ARG A 72 -4.29 1.94 11.72
CA ARG A 72 -5.54 1.37 12.24
C ARG A 72 -6.09 0.30 11.26
N PRO A 73 -6.47 -0.89 11.74
CA PRO A 73 -6.99 -1.97 10.88
C PRO A 73 -8.15 -1.54 9.97
N ARG A 74 -9.08 -0.74 10.51
CA ARG A 74 -10.24 -0.23 9.75
C ARG A 74 -9.84 0.69 8.59
N MET A 75 -8.74 1.44 8.72
CA MET A 75 -8.23 2.30 7.65
C MET A 75 -7.76 1.44 6.48
N ALA A 76 -6.97 0.40 6.76
CA ALA A 76 -6.48 -0.53 5.75
C ALA A 76 -7.62 -1.26 5.02
N GLN A 77 -8.65 -1.71 5.75
CA GLN A 77 -9.81 -2.34 5.13
C GLN A 77 -10.62 -1.35 4.27
N ALA A 78 -10.73 -0.10 4.70
CA ALA A 78 -11.41 0.93 3.91
C ALA A 78 -10.72 1.16 2.57
N TYR A 79 -9.38 1.25 2.54
CA TYR A 79 -8.63 1.33 1.28
C TYR A 79 -8.84 0.11 0.40
N ALA A 80 -8.80 -1.09 0.99
CA ALA A 80 -8.95 -2.32 0.24
C ALA A 80 -10.32 -2.43 -0.45
N ARG A 81 -11.38 -2.00 0.23
CA ARG A 81 -12.74 -1.93 -0.32
C ARG A 81 -12.92 -0.79 -1.30
N TYR A 82 -12.31 0.37 -1.01
CA TYR A 82 -12.36 1.52 -1.92
C TYR A 82 -11.82 1.10 -3.28
N TRP A 83 -10.60 0.57 -3.35
CA TRP A 83 -10.03 0.10 -4.62
C TRP A 83 -10.74 -1.13 -5.17
N GLY A 84 -11.24 -2.00 -4.29
CA GLY A 84 -12.01 -3.18 -4.66
C GLY A 84 -13.28 -2.89 -5.45
N ARG A 85 -13.86 -1.69 -5.33
CA ARG A 85 -14.96 -1.23 -6.20
C ARG A 85 -14.64 -1.32 -7.70
N LEU A 86 -13.35 -1.28 -8.06
CA LEU A 86 -12.86 -1.39 -9.45
C LEU A 86 -12.61 -2.85 -9.86
N ARG A 87 -12.73 -3.80 -8.92
CA ARG A 87 -12.43 -5.24 -9.06
C ARG A 87 -13.49 -6.07 -8.33
N ASP A 88 -14.69 -6.10 -8.91
CA ASP A 88 -15.82 -6.92 -8.46
C ASP A 88 -16.26 -6.68 -7.01
N PHE A 89 -16.05 -5.46 -6.50
CA PHE A 89 -16.42 -5.05 -5.14
C PHE A 89 -15.77 -5.92 -4.04
N THR A 90 -14.56 -6.42 -4.29
CA THR A 90 -13.81 -7.28 -3.37
C THR A 90 -12.87 -6.47 -2.44
N GLU A 91 -11.96 -7.15 -1.75
CA GLU A 91 -10.89 -6.51 -0.97
C GLU A 91 -9.57 -6.69 -1.73
N VAL A 92 -8.96 -5.56 -2.15
CA VAL A 92 -7.73 -5.58 -2.95
C VAL A 92 -6.66 -4.65 -2.40
N GLU A 93 -5.40 -5.00 -2.58
CA GLU A 93 -4.31 -4.01 -2.48
C GLU A 93 -4.08 -3.36 -3.84
N ALA A 94 -3.90 -2.05 -3.84
CA ALA A 94 -3.69 -1.25 -5.03
C ALA A 94 -2.23 -0.81 -5.14
N PHE A 95 -1.68 -0.93 -6.34
CA PHE A 95 -0.28 -0.61 -6.63
C PHE A 95 -0.13 0.18 -7.93
N GLU A 96 0.74 1.17 -7.89
CA GLU A 96 1.36 1.76 -9.07
C GLU A 96 2.42 0.82 -9.63
N ILE A 97 2.51 0.74 -10.96
CA ILE A 97 3.57 0.02 -11.64
C ILE A 97 4.71 1.01 -11.89
N VAL A 98 5.81 0.86 -11.16
CA VAL A 98 7.01 1.69 -11.37
C VAL A 98 7.84 1.12 -12.51
N ARG A 99 7.97 -0.21 -12.53
CA ARG A 99 8.61 -0.98 -13.59
C ARG A 99 7.91 -2.32 -13.69
N SER A 100 7.71 -2.78 -14.91
CA SER A 100 7.27 -4.14 -15.21
C SER A 100 8.22 -4.74 -16.23
N ALA A 101 8.50 -6.03 -16.12
CA ALA A 101 9.02 -6.75 -17.27
C ALA A 101 7.94 -6.73 -18.37
N THR A 102 8.39 -6.44 -19.59
CA THR A 102 7.57 -6.46 -20.80
C THR A 102 7.17 -7.89 -21.17
#